data_AF-A0A372RLT0-F1
#
_entry.id   AF-A0A372RLT0-F1
#
_cell.length_a   1.000
_cell.length_b   1.000
_cell.length_c   1.000
_cell.angle_alpha   90.00
_cell.angle_beta   90.00
_cell.angle_gamma   90.00
#
_symmetry.space_group_name_H-M   'P 1'
#
loop_
_entity.id
_entity.type
_entity.pdbx_description
1 polymer ?
#
loop_
_entity_poly.entity_id
_entity_poly.type
_entity_poly.pdbx_seq_one_letter_code
_entity_poly.pdbx_strand_id
1 'polypeptide(L)'
;MELLKRIFIKKPSNTSMEISNKTSKGKPINLWKNVDWNKYHLHVTTSSINSSTKSEEIDDRVIYMDDIEKRKEVYGICGVCNEPGTGEEWCQHCNAKRFEENFKNWSSGNKDIDELIQHSQLNAVYRFKCLEWIPYEKFQNVTYITRGGFGKIYSAEWPEGYIGYWDIENQKWLRYTEEKVALKSLDNSSEISKDF
;
A
#
# COMPACT_ATOMS: atom_id res chain seq x y z
N MET A 1 -17.53 10.15 -22.45
CA MET A 1 -16.69 11.14 -23.13
C MET A 1 -17.35 12.49 -22.98
N GLU A 2 -16.57 13.51 -22.60
CA GLU A 2 -16.95 14.87 -22.18
C GLU A 2 -17.90 14.94 -20.95
N LEU A 3 -17.78 15.86 -19.99
CA LEU A 3 -16.93 17.02 -19.76
C LEU A 3 -17.06 17.37 -18.27
N LEU A 4 -15.97 17.73 -17.61
CA LEU A 4 -15.92 18.93 -16.77
C LEU A 4 -14.45 19.32 -16.57
N LYS A 5 -13.98 20.17 -17.48
CA LYS A 5 -12.79 21.01 -17.27
C LYS A 5 -13.13 22.08 -16.22
N ARG A 6 -12.40 22.13 -15.11
CA ARG A 6 -12.06 23.40 -14.44
C ARG A 6 -10.63 23.35 -13.91
N ILE A 7 -9.89 24.38 -14.32
CA ILE A 7 -8.51 24.71 -13.99
C ILE A 7 -8.47 25.32 -12.59
N PHE A 8 -7.50 24.92 -11.76
CA PHE A 8 -6.72 25.86 -10.95
C PHE A 8 -5.27 25.38 -10.88
N ILE A 9 -4.40 26.10 -11.60
CA ILE A 9 -2.96 26.07 -11.37
C ILE A 9 -2.72 26.72 -10.01
N LYS A 10 -2.19 25.95 -9.04
CA LYS A 10 -1.55 26.51 -7.85
C LYS A 10 -0.15 25.93 -7.74
N LYS A 11 0.84 26.77 -8.05
CA LYS A 11 2.25 26.56 -7.75
C LYS A 11 2.41 26.40 -6.22
N PRO A 12 3.09 25.37 -5.70
CA PRO A 12 3.67 25.45 -4.38
C PRO A 12 5.00 26.22 -4.48
N SER A 13 5.04 27.36 -3.81
CA SER A 13 6.26 28.05 -3.41
C SER A 13 7.07 27.19 -2.42
N ASN A 14 8.38 27.13 -2.63
CA ASN A 14 9.33 26.54 -1.69
C ASN A 14 9.15 27.13 -0.28
N THR A 15 9.15 26.26 0.73
CA THR A 15 9.66 26.62 2.06
C THR A 15 10.39 25.41 2.61
N SER A 16 11.71 25.55 2.64
CA SER A 16 12.66 24.72 3.36
C SER A 16 12.27 24.65 4.84
N MET A 17 12.13 23.44 5.38
CA MET A 17 12.23 23.20 6.81
C MET A 17 13.51 22.40 7.04
N GLU A 18 14.54 23.10 7.50
CA GLU A 18 15.72 22.48 8.11
C GLU A 18 15.31 21.89 9.45
N ILE A 19 15.47 20.58 9.62
CA ILE A 19 15.68 19.98 10.93
C ILE A 19 17.03 19.29 10.86
N SER A 20 18.05 20.05 11.26
CA SER A 20 19.38 19.54 11.58
C SER A 20 19.29 18.73 12.86
N ASN A 21 19.60 17.44 12.79
CA ASN A 21 20.26 16.71 13.88
C ASN A 21 21.26 15.72 13.27
N LYS A 22 22.53 16.12 13.27
CA LYS A 22 23.66 15.25 12.93
C LYS A 22 23.97 14.35 14.12
N THR A 23 23.76 13.05 13.96
CA THR A 23 24.58 12.02 14.58
C THR A 23 25.20 11.19 13.46
N SER A 24 26.53 11.07 13.44
CA SER A 24 27.27 10.27 12.48
C SER A 24 26.96 8.77 12.67
N LYS A 25 25.92 8.29 12.01
CA LYS A 25 25.68 6.87 11.74
C LYS A 25 25.42 6.76 10.24
N GLY A 26 25.89 5.69 9.61
CA GLY A 26 25.71 5.47 8.17
C GLY A 26 24.25 5.67 7.73
N LYS A 27 24.05 5.89 6.42
CA LYS A 27 22.69 6.02 5.87
C LYS A 27 21.79 4.88 6.39
N PRO A 28 20.55 5.17 6.80
CA PRO A 28 19.65 4.13 7.28
C PRO A 28 19.44 3.07 6.19
N ILE A 29 19.66 1.81 6.54
CA ILE A 29 19.53 0.66 5.63
C ILE A 29 18.65 -0.39 6.28
N ASN A 30 17.78 -1.01 5.50
CA ASN A 30 16.96 -2.11 5.98
C ASN A 30 17.80 -3.36 6.22
N LEU A 31 17.46 -4.10 7.28
CA LEU A 31 18.02 -5.42 7.57
C LEU A 31 16.98 -6.49 7.29
N TRP A 32 16.35 -6.42 6.11
CA TRP A 32 15.34 -7.38 5.67
C TRP A 32 15.92 -8.79 5.57
N LYS A 33 15.07 -9.78 5.80
CA LYS A 33 15.39 -11.20 5.64
C LYS A 33 14.64 -11.74 4.43
N ASN A 34 15.27 -12.68 3.73
CA ASN A 34 14.61 -13.43 2.67
C ASN A 34 13.59 -14.36 3.32
N VAL A 35 12.31 -14.11 3.09
CA VAL A 35 11.23 -14.90 3.66
C VAL A 35 11.15 -16.25 2.94
N ASP A 36 11.15 -17.36 3.68
CA ASP A 36 10.85 -18.69 3.13
C ASP A 36 9.34 -18.87 3.03
N TRP A 37 8.79 -18.72 1.82
CA TRP A 37 7.35 -18.77 1.55
C TRP A 37 6.74 -20.17 1.73
N ASN A 38 7.56 -21.23 1.84
CA ASN A 38 7.07 -22.56 2.18
C ASN A 38 6.86 -22.72 3.70
N LYS A 39 7.53 -21.88 4.49
CA LYS A 39 7.57 -21.98 5.95
C LYS A 39 6.75 -20.89 6.64
N TYR A 40 6.64 -19.70 6.06
CA TYR A 40 5.98 -18.57 6.69
C TYR A 40 5.06 -17.82 5.72
N HIS A 41 4.03 -17.19 6.26
CA HIS A 41 3.27 -16.19 5.52
C HIS A 41 4.14 -14.97 5.19
N LEU A 42 3.74 -14.24 4.15
CA LEU A 42 4.44 -13.04 3.68
C LEU A 42 4.24 -11.84 4.62
N HIS A 43 3.30 -11.93 5.56
CA HIS A 43 2.98 -10.87 6.49
C HIS A 43 2.39 -11.40 7.79
N VAL A 44 2.44 -10.55 8.82
CA VAL A 44 1.86 -10.81 10.13
C VAL A 44 0.34 -10.87 10.08
N THR A 45 -0.25 -11.58 11.04
CA THR A 45 -1.68 -11.54 11.34
C THR A 45 -1.91 -10.65 12.56
N THR A 46 -2.82 -9.68 12.44
CA THR A 46 -3.34 -8.95 13.59
C THR A 46 -4.29 -9.86 14.35
N SER A 47 -4.06 -10.03 15.65
CA SER A 47 -4.88 -10.88 16.51
C SER A 47 -6.31 -10.35 16.59
N SER A 48 -7.20 -10.85 15.75
CA SER A 48 -8.64 -10.76 16.04
C SER A 48 -8.97 -11.86 17.04
N ILE A 49 -8.78 -11.58 18.33
CA ILE A 49 -9.45 -12.35 19.38
C ILE A 49 -10.94 -12.10 19.20
N ASN A 50 -11.56 -12.97 18.39
CA ASN A 50 -12.94 -13.43 18.47
C ASN A 50 -13.17 -14.68 17.59
N SER A 51 -12.13 -15.47 17.30
CA SER A 51 -12.38 -16.86 16.87
C SER A 51 -12.60 -17.72 18.11
N SER A 52 -13.85 -17.80 18.56
CA SER A 52 -14.35 -18.90 19.41
C SER A 52 -14.38 -20.25 18.68
N THR A 53 -13.59 -20.41 17.62
CA THR A 53 -13.25 -21.69 17.02
C THR A 53 -11.75 -21.88 17.21
N LYS A 54 -11.39 -22.54 18.32
CA LYS A 54 -10.18 -23.35 18.37
C LYS A 54 -10.36 -24.43 17.30
N SER A 55 -9.92 -24.18 16.07
CA SER A 55 -9.47 -25.28 15.22
C SER A 55 -8.16 -25.76 15.82
N GLU A 56 -8.07 -27.05 16.13
CA GLU A 56 -6.98 -27.69 16.89
C GLU A 56 -5.64 -27.78 16.12
N GLU A 57 -5.44 -27.01 15.05
CA GLU A 57 -4.17 -26.91 14.35
C GLU A 57 -3.76 -25.43 14.27
N ILE A 58 -2.76 -25.08 15.08
CA ILE A 58 -2.04 -23.80 14.93
C ILE A 58 -1.26 -23.94 13.62
N ASP A 59 -1.63 -23.16 12.60
CA ASP A 59 -0.82 -23.06 11.39
C ASP A 59 0.51 -22.41 11.75
N ASP A 60 1.56 -23.24 11.87
CA ASP A 60 2.93 -22.82 12.23
C ASP A 60 3.52 -21.79 11.25
N ARG A 61 2.87 -21.55 10.11
CA ARG A 61 3.26 -20.51 9.13
C ARG A 61 2.80 -19.11 9.53
N VAL A 62 1.81 -19.00 10.42
CA VAL A 62 1.25 -17.74 10.88
C VAL A 62 2.21 -17.07 11.86
N ILE A 63 2.53 -15.81 11.59
CA ILE A 63 3.29 -14.97 12.50
C ILE A 63 2.36 -13.88 13.02
N TYR A 64 2.28 -13.74 14.34
CA TYR A 64 1.44 -12.73 14.95
C TYR A 64 2.15 -11.38 15.02
N MET A 65 1.38 -10.29 14.93
CA MET A 65 1.90 -8.93 15.05
C MET A 65 2.66 -8.71 16.37
N ASP A 66 2.20 -9.33 17.46
CA ASP A 66 2.78 -9.16 18.79
C ASP A 66 4.01 -10.07 19.04
N ASP A 67 4.31 -10.99 18.13
CA ASP A 67 5.50 -11.85 18.21
C ASP A 67 6.73 -11.14 17.63
N ILE A 68 7.29 -10.25 18.45
CA ILE A 68 8.42 -9.39 18.09
C ILE A 68 9.65 -10.19 17.67
N GLU A 69 9.99 -11.25 18.40
CA GLU A 69 11.19 -12.05 18.10
C GLU A 69 11.02 -12.85 16.81
N LYS A 70 9.84 -13.44 16.58
CA LYS A 70 9.58 -14.16 15.34
C LYS A 70 9.57 -13.23 14.12
N ARG A 71 9.00 -12.03 14.25
CA ARG A 71 9.05 -11.02 13.19
C ARG A 71 10.49 -10.61 12.84
N LYS A 72 11.38 -10.47 13.83
CA LYS A 72 12.80 -10.18 13.58
C LYS A 72 13.48 -11.32 12.84
N GLU A 73 13.20 -12.56 13.24
CA GLU A 73 13.74 -13.77 12.59
C GLU A 73 13.32 -13.84 11.12
N VAL A 74 12.03 -13.58 10.83
CA VAL A 74 11.44 -13.88 9.52
C VAL A 74 11.47 -12.69 8.56
N TYR A 75 11.08 -11.49 9.01
CA TYR A 75 10.99 -10.31 8.14
C TYR A 75 12.22 -9.40 8.26
N GLY A 76 12.97 -9.50 9.35
CA GLY A 76 14.11 -8.63 9.62
C GLY A 76 13.70 -7.31 10.30
N ILE A 77 14.60 -6.33 10.24
CA ILE A 77 14.49 -5.06 10.98
C ILE A 77 14.42 -3.88 10.02
N CYS A 78 13.48 -2.97 10.26
CA CYS A 78 13.36 -1.74 9.49
C CYS A 78 14.50 -0.77 9.81
N GLY A 79 15.17 -0.27 8.78
CA GLY A 79 16.29 0.67 8.93
C GLY A 79 15.93 2.07 9.40
N VAL A 80 14.63 2.41 9.46
CA VAL A 80 14.15 3.74 9.86
C VAL A 80 13.75 3.77 11.33
N CYS A 81 12.90 2.85 11.77
CA CYS A 81 12.39 2.84 13.15
C CYS A 81 13.08 1.80 14.06
N ASN A 82 13.92 0.91 13.51
CA ASN A 82 14.54 -0.21 14.22
C ASN A 82 13.55 -1.24 14.80
N GLU A 83 12.29 -1.22 14.35
CA GLU A 83 11.30 -2.23 14.70
C GLU A 83 11.30 -3.39 13.68
N PRO A 84 10.80 -4.58 14.06
CA PRO A 84 10.69 -5.70 13.14
C PRO A 84 9.75 -5.40 11.97
N GLY A 85 10.01 -6.01 10.82
CA GLY A 85 9.09 -5.98 9.68
C GLY A 85 7.70 -6.52 10.05
N THR A 86 6.69 -6.09 9.31
CA THR A 86 5.32 -6.62 9.39
C THR A 86 4.99 -7.52 8.21
N GLY A 87 5.86 -7.53 7.20
CA GLY A 87 5.82 -8.45 6.08
C GLY A 87 7.12 -8.36 5.29
N GLU A 88 7.21 -9.15 4.21
CA GLU A 88 8.35 -9.15 3.30
C GLU A 88 8.63 -7.72 2.81
N GLU A 89 9.80 -7.21 3.17
CA GLU A 89 10.29 -5.86 2.85
C GLU A 89 9.35 -4.71 3.24
N TRP A 90 8.51 -4.92 4.27
CA TRP A 90 7.47 -3.99 4.67
C TRP A 90 7.50 -3.67 6.17
N CYS A 91 7.41 -2.37 6.49
CA CYS A 91 7.18 -1.89 7.85
C CYS A 91 5.90 -1.04 7.86
N GLN A 92 4.82 -1.58 8.43
CA GLN A 92 3.53 -0.88 8.53
C GLN A 92 3.70 0.52 9.12
N HIS A 93 4.37 0.67 10.26
CA HIS A 93 4.49 1.95 10.94
C HIS A 93 5.15 3.04 10.07
N CYS A 94 6.30 2.72 9.46
CA CYS A 94 6.98 3.70 8.62
C CYS A 94 6.25 3.97 7.31
N ASN A 95 5.61 2.96 6.71
CA ASN A 95 4.87 3.14 5.45
C ASN A 95 3.57 3.90 5.66
N ALA A 96 2.85 3.63 6.77
CA ALA A 96 1.67 4.40 7.17
C ALA A 96 2.00 5.90 7.29
N LYS A 97 3.10 6.25 7.96
CA LYS A 97 3.57 7.63 8.06
C LYS A 97 3.86 8.27 6.70
N ARG A 98 4.50 7.53 5.79
CA ARG A 98 4.79 8.01 4.42
C ARG A 98 3.51 8.26 3.62
N PHE A 99 2.52 7.38 3.76
CA PHE A 99 1.23 7.56 3.12
C PHE A 99 0.50 8.77 3.69
N GLU A 100 0.47 8.91 5.02
CA GLU A 100 -0.15 10.05 5.71
C GLU A 100 0.42 11.39 5.23
N GLU A 101 1.74 11.50 5.12
CA GLU A 101 2.43 12.69 4.59
C GLU A 101 2.02 13.02 3.14
N ASN A 102 1.59 12.02 2.37
CA ASN A 102 1.20 12.11 0.97
C ASN A 102 -0.32 12.30 0.74
N PHE A 103 -1.17 12.16 1.77
CA PHE A 103 -2.64 12.27 1.60
C PHE A 103 -3.10 13.61 1.03
N LYS A 104 -2.37 14.69 1.29
CA LYS A 104 -2.66 16.02 0.73
C LYS A 104 -2.33 16.15 -0.77
N ASN A 105 -1.61 15.20 -1.36
CA ASN A 105 -1.13 15.28 -2.74
C ASN A 105 -2.05 14.58 -3.75
N TRP A 106 -3.09 13.88 -3.29
CA TRP A 106 -4.06 13.23 -4.16
C TRP A 106 -5.45 13.24 -3.53
N SER A 107 -6.48 13.17 -4.36
CA SER A 107 -7.86 12.88 -3.97
C SER A 107 -8.56 12.29 -5.18
N SER A 108 -9.47 11.34 -4.93
CA SER A 108 -10.35 10.81 -5.98
C SER A 108 -11.49 11.77 -6.35
N GLY A 109 -11.68 12.83 -5.57
CA GLY A 109 -12.88 13.67 -5.63
C GLY A 109 -14.09 13.05 -4.91
N ASN A 110 -13.95 11.85 -4.34
CA ASN A 110 -14.95 11.18 -3.50
C ASN A 110 -14.37 10.91 -2.11
N LYS A 111 -14.94 11.55 -1.10
CA LYS A 111 -14.45 11.48 0.28
C LYS A 111 -14.52 10.07 0.88
N ASP A 112 -15.58 9.32 0.61
CA ASP A 112 -15.75 7.97 1.17
C ASP A 112 -14.70 7.00 0.57
N ILE A 113 -14.40 7.15 -0.73
CA ILE A 113 -13.32 6.39 -1.40
C ILE A 113 -11.95 6.80 -0.85
N ASP A 114 -11.71 8.10 -0.67
CA ASP A 114 -10.46 8.60 -0.12
C ASP A 114 -10.24 8.05 1.29
N GLU A 115 -11.27 8.07 2.16
CA GLU A 115 -11.21 7.52 3.52
C GLU A 115 -10.92 6.00 3.52
N LEU A 116 -11.57 5.24 2.63
CA LEU A 116 -11.31 3.80 2.49
C LEU A 116 -9.85 3.51 2.09
N ILE A 117 -9.33 4.21 1.08
CA ILE A 117 -7.96 4.03 0.60
C ILE A 117 -6.96 4.45 1.68
N GLN A 118 -7.17 5.59 2.33
CA GLN A 118 -6.31 6.06 3.42
C GLN A 118 -6.30 5.08 4.58
N HIS A 119 -7.46 4.55 4.98
CA HIS A 119 -7.56 3.54 6.02
C HIS A 119 -6.79 2.26 5.65
N SER A 120 -6.92 1.78 4.41
CA SER A 120 -6.14 0.64 3.93
C SER A 120 -4.63 0.91 3.97
N GLN A 121 -4.19 2.10 3.54
CA GLN A 121 -2.78 2.49 3.54
C GLN A 121 -2.16 2.57 4.94
N LEU A 122 -2.89 3.08 5.93
CA LEU A 122 -2.43 3.17 7.32
C LEU A 122 -2.33 1.80 8.02
N ASN A 123 -3.17 0.85 7.62
CA ASN A 123 -3.25 -0.48 8.23
C ASN A 123 -2.55 -1.58 7.43
N ALA A 124 -1.97 -1.24 6.27
CA ALA A 124 -1.30 -2.21 5.42
C ALA A 124 -0.07 -2.81 6.11
N VAL A 125 -0.17 -4.09 6.47
CA VAL A 125 0.97 -4.88 6.97
C VAL A 125 1.88 -5.38 5.84
N TYR A 126 1.42 -5.27 4.59
CA TYR A 126 2.07 -5.78 3.40
C TYR A 126 1.57 -5.08 2.12
N ARG A 127 2.39 -5.08 1.06
CA ARG A 127 2.08 -4.40 -0.21
C ARG A 127 0.74 -4.81 -0.82
N PHE A 128 0.41 -6.10 -0.83
CA PHE A 128 -0.88 -6.60 -1.37
C PHE A 128 -2.07 -6.42 -0.41
N LYS A 129 -1.84 -5.87 0.79
CA LYS A 129 -2.89 -5.42 1.72
C LYS A 129 -3.09 -3.90 1.69
N CYS A 130 -2.38 -3.21 0.80
CA CYS A 130 -2.43 -1.77 0.63
C CYS A 130 -3.23 -1.43 -0.63
N LEU A 131 -4.36 -0.75 -0.49
CA LEU A 131 -5.02 -0.12 -1.62
C LEU A 131 -4.23 1.12 -2.05
N GLU A 132 -4.08 1.29 -3.35
CA GLU A 132 -3.36 2.41 -3.94
C GLU A 132 -4.28 3.25 -4.82
N TRP A 133 -4.24 4.56 -4.64
CA TRP A 133 -4.89 5.50 -5.54
C TRP A 133 -4.04 5.72 -6.79
N ILE A 134 -4.57 5.36 -7.96
CA ILE A 134 -3.90 5.50 -9.24
C ILE A 134 -4.71 6.43 -10.16
N PRO A 135 -4.15 7.58 -10.60
CA PRO A 135 -4.78 8.43 -11.59
C PRO A 135 -5.02 7.68 -12.90
N TYR A 136 -6.18 7.88 -13.52
CA TYR A 136 -6.57 7.15 -14.74
C TYR A 136 -5.58 7.36 -15.90
N GLU A 137 -4.92 8.51 -15.94
CA GLU A 137 -3.93 8.89 -16.96
C GLU A 137 -2.65 8.04 -16.90
N LYS A 138 -2.46 7.25 -15.85
CA LYS A 138 -1.34 6.30 -15.72
C LYS A 138 -1.57 5.01 -16.51
N PHE A 139 -2.78 4.77 -16.99
CA PHE A 139 -3.13 3.61 -17.80
C PHE A 139 -3.01 3.90 -19.29
N GLN A 140 -2.45 2.94 -20.03
CA GLN A 140 -2.25 3.01 -21.47
C GLN A 140 -3.05 1.90 -22.17
N ASN A 141 -3.27 2.05 -23.49
CA ASN A 141 -3.90 1.02 -24.33
C ASN A 141 -5.23 0.46 -23.78
N VAL A 142 -6.04 1.35 -23.17
CA VAL A 142 -7.29 0.98 -22.51
C VAL A 142 -8.30 0.48 -23.55
N THR A 143 -8.64 -0.80 -23.46
CA THR A 143 -9.48 -1.51 -24.43
C THR A 143 -10.66 -2.15 -23.72
N TYR A 144 -11.87 -1.89 -24.19
CA TYR A 144 -13.08 -2.51 -23.65
C TYR A 144 -13.08 -4.02 -23.90
N ILE A 145 -13.42 -4.80 -22.87
CA ILE A 145 -13.53 -6.26 -22.96
C ILE A 145 -15.00 -6.67 -22.96
N THR A 146 -15.72 -6.33 -21.89
CA THR A 146 -17.11 -6.78 -21.70
C THR A 146 -17.83 -5.96 -20.64
N ARG A 147 -19.13 -6.20 -20.47
CA ARG A 147 -19.95 -5.67 -19.38
C ARG A 147 -20.38 -6.83 -18.49
N GLY A 148 -20.10 -6.72 -17.19
CA GLY A 148 -20.64 -7.62 -16.16
C GLY A 148 -21.82 -6.99 -15.42
N GLY A 149 -22.32 -7.68 -14.40
CA GLY A 149 -23.48 -7.22 -13.62
C GLY A 149 -23.26 -5.88 -12.89
N PHE A 150 -22.02 -5.53 -12.57
CA PHE A 150 -21.66 -4.35 -11.78
C PHE A 150 -20.83 -3.31 -12.54
N GLY A 151 -20.88 -3.34 -13.88
CA GLY A 151 -20.22 -2.35 -14.73
C GLY A 151 -19.37 -2.95 -15.85
N LYS A 152 -18.50 -2.12 -16.43
CA LYS A 152 -17.71 -2.46 -17.62
C LYS A 152 -16.30 -2.87 -17.23
N ILE A 153 -15.76 -3.83 -17.96
CA ILE A 153 -14.41 -4.36 -17.78
C ILE A 153 -13.59 -3.95 -19.00
N TYR A 154 -12.40 -3.43 -18.75
CA TYR A 154 -11.41 -3.03 -19.72
C TYR A 154 -10.08 -3.73 -19.42
N SER A 155 -9.26 -3.98 -20.43
CA SER A 155 -7.82 -4.19 -20.21
C SER A 155 -7.09 -2.88 -20.39
N ALA A 156 -6.01 -2.68 -19.64
CA ALA A 156 -5.07 -1.60 -19.86
C ALA A 156 -3.64 -2.07 -19.59
N GLU A 157 -2.67 -1.34 -20.09
CA GLU A 157 -1.28 -1.44 -19.67
C GLU A 157 -1.02 -0.47 -18.53
N TRP A 158 -0.20 -0.87 -17.55
CA TRP A 158 0.18 -0.05 -16.42
C TRP A 158 1.70 -0.03 -16.24
N PRO A 159 2.43 0.81 -17.01
CA PRO A 159 3.89 0.79 -17.03
C PRO A 159 4.55 1.14 -15.69
N GLU A 160 3.84 1.86 -14.81
CA GLU A 160 4.35 2.20 -13.48
C GLU A 160 4.31 1.01 -12.50
N GLY A 161 3.57 -0.06 -12.80
CA GLY A 161 3.49 -1.27 -11.99
C GLY A 161 2.72 -1.09 -10.69
N TYR A 162 2.85 -1.98 -9.70
CA TYR A 162 2.34 -1.79 -8.33
C TYR A 162 3.47 -1.54 -7.32
N ILE A 163 3.14 -0.99 -6.14
CA ILE A 163 4.14 -0.76 -5.08
C ILE A 163 4.76 -2.09 -4.61
N GLY A 164 6.09 -2.17 -4.67
CA GLY A 164 6.88 -3.23 -4.05
C GLY A 164 7.23 -2.90 -2.60
N TYR A 165 8.22 -2.05 -2.42
CA TYR A 165 8.74 -1.64 -1.11
C TYR A 165 9.34 -0.23 -1.16
N TRP A 166 9.59 0.35 0.02
CA TRP A 166 10.23 1.66 0.13
C TRP A 166 11.75 1.53 0.12
N ASP A 167 12.38 2.16 -0.86
CA ASP A 167 13.82 2.31 -0.91
C ASP A 167 14.23 3.50 -0.03
N ILE A 168 14.86 3.19 1.11
CA ILE A 168 15.33 4.22 2.06
C ILE A 168 16.48 5.03 1.47
N GLU A 169 17.35 4.45 0.66
CA GLU A 169 18.52 5.17 0.13
C GLU A 169 18.10 6.19 -0.92
N ASN A 170 17.19 5.80 -1.80
CA ASN A 170 16.68 6.65 -2.88
C ASN A 170 15.43 7.45 -2.51
N GLN A 171 14.86 7.22 -1.31
CA GLN A 171 13.64 7.87 -0.81
C GLN A 171 12.49 7.80 -1.83
N LYS A 172 12.26 6.61 -2.40
CA LYS A 172 11.22 6.36 -3.39
C LYS A 172 10.62 4.97 -3.24
N TRP A 173 9.39 4.80 -3.73
CA TRP A 173 8.80 3.49 -3.90
C TRP A 173 9.47 2.76 -5.07
N LEU A 174 9.97 1.55 -4.81
CA LEU A 174 10.27 0.59 -5.86
C LEU A 174 8.98 -0.11 -6.25
N ARG A 175 8.80 -0.31 -7.56
CA ARG A 175 7.55 -0.75 -8.15
C ARG A 175 7.80 -1.92 -9.09
N TYR A 176 6.89 -2.88 -9.09
CA TYR A 176 6.95 -4.05 -9.97
C TYR A 176 5.98 -3.85 -11.12
N THR A 177 6.51 -3.81 -12.34
CA THR A 177 5.72 -3.61 -13.55
C THR A 177 5.02 -4.90 -13.94
N GLU A 178 3.69 -4.86 -14.02
CA GLU A 178 2.93 -5.85 -14.76
C GLU A 178 2.52 -5.24 -16.10
N GLU A 179 2.61 -6.03 -17.17
CA GLU A 179 2.33 -5.51 -18.50
C GLU A 179 0.85 -5.18 -18.69
N LYS A 180 -0.07 -5.90 -18.05
CA LYS A 180 -1.51 -5.78 -18.33
C LYS A 180 -2.36 -5.93 -17.08
N VAL A 181 -3.26 -4.98 -16.87
CA VAL A 181 -4.22 -4.95 -15.76
C VAL A 181 -5.67 -4.98 -16.27
N ALA A 182 -6.58 -5.42 -15.41
CA ALA A 182 -8.01 -5.28 -15.63
C ALA A 182 -8.53 -4.03 -14.91
N LEU A 183 -9.18 -3.13 -15.64
CA LEU A 183 -9.90 -1.99 -15.08
C LEU A 183 -11.38 -2.30 -15.06
N LYS A 184 -12.00 -2.23 -13.88
CA LYS A 184 -13.45 -2.37 -13.73
C LYS A 184 -14.05 -1.02 -13.40
N SER A 185 -14.90 -0.50 -14.29
CA SER A 185 -15.74 0.65 -13.96
C SER A 185 -16.93 0.16 -13.14
N LEU A 186 -17.34 0.95 -12.14
CA LEU A 186 -18.56 0.70 -11.38
C LEU A 186 -19.68 1.57 -11.95
N ASP A 187 -20.82 0.95 -12.27
CA ASP A 187 -22.03 1.69 -12.69
C ASP A 187 -22.61 2.41 -11.45
N ASN A 188 -23.07 3.67 -11.61
CA ASN A 188 -23.71 4.48 -10.55
C ASN A 188 -22.90 4.63 -9.24
N SER A 189 -21.68 5.13 -9.31
CA SER A 189 -20.80 5.38 -8.15
C SER A 189 -21.32 6.41 -7.12
N SER A 190 -22.55 6.89 -7.27
CA SER A 190 -23.25 7.75 -6.31
C SER A 190 -23.87 6.98 -5.14
N GLU A 191 -23.98 5.65 -5.23
CA GLU A 191 -24.54 4.79 -4.17
C GLU A 191 -23.54 3.70 -3.74
N ILE A 192 -22.28 4.08 -3.48
CA ILE A 192 -21.39 3.19 -2.73
C ILE A 192 -21.94 3.15 -1.30
N SER A 193 -22.65 2.08 -0.95
CA SER A 193 -23.10 1.87 0.42
C SER A 193 -21.88 1.89 1.36
N LYS A 194 -22.05 2.48 2.54
CA LYS A 194 -21.03 2.48 3.60
C LYS A 194 -20.80 1.09 4.23
N ASP A 195 -21.54 0.08 3.78
CA ASP A 195 -21.49 -1.28 4.30
C ASP A 195 -20.41 -2.17 3.65
N PHE A 196 -19.51 -1.59 2.84
CA PHE A 196 -18.38 -2.30 2.23
C PHE A 196 -17.11 -2.29 3.10
#